data_AF-A0A2V0NRN8-F1
#
_entry.id   AF-A0A2V0NRN8-F1
#
_cell.length_a   1.000
_cell.length_b   1.000
_cell.length_c   1.000
_cell.angle_alpha   90.00
_cell.angle_beta   90.00
_cell.angle_gamma   90.00
#
_symmetry.space_group_name_H-M   'P 1'
#
loop_
_entity.id
_entity.type
_entity.pdbx_description
1 polymer ?
#
loop_
_entity_poly.entity_id
_entity_poly.type
_entity_poly.pdbx_seq_one_letter_code
_entity_poly.pdbx_strand_id
1 'polypeptide(L)'
;MYDAVRISRLSRELRQRGVELARLQAHNLDLKARAMVMVLLRRVLFEVAQHKSRFGADASPELSQLESLYGSGGDAAATASADPERLLAGLAHLGPERSLFGLESVTLLEVSAARDTSFESVASTLGAIVSQGRPHLQRLLSTLAPDGERAAAEARLAACGAGILRLHNLLVIWNAGAYIESCYRKYDDGHYESAGPVDVPSGHWDRVLASTGLAREQALLLLANWELQNERLAGLRLRRAELSALLSAGSDSGGSGGGTLPSRAPINTARPAQAPGADVAAAAGAALPPPSTAAQQQRVQEEPAEGGALPEELVEELAIVGRCERETLLLHAMIDQAIMTNVHRAAAMCASFPYPLDGAGVRAAIKRAIEGGGGGLPWAGLPWEITNRQCYLARQERALADRVAERVREGEAARARGAMRELERARAEAAEAVRAAAHAQARAAALAVEVQELKAKLQLANASKN
;
A
#
# COMPACT_ATOMS: atom_id res chain seq x y z
N MET A 1 -26.19 50.12 -23.20
CA MET A 1 -24.83 49.61 -22.90
C MET A 1 -24.69 49.05 -21.49
N TYR A 2 -25.28 49.70 -20.47
CA TYR A 2 -25.26 49.24 -19.07
C TYR A 2 -25.88 47.83 -18.87
N ASP A 3 -26.95 47.52 -19.60
CA ASP A 3 -27.63 46.21 -19.49
C ASP A 3 -26.80 45.04 -20.05
N ALA A 4 -26.02 45.26 -21.10
CA ALA A 4 -25.16 44.21 -21.69
C ALA A 4 -24.03 43.78 -20.74
N VAL A 5 -23.45 44.73 -20.01
CA VAL A 5 -22.42 44.47 -18.99
C VAL A 5 -23.03 43.73 -17.79
N ARG A 6 -24.22 44.14 -17.35
CA ARG A 6 -24.95 43.48 -16.25
C ARG A 6 -25.35 42.05 -16.60
N ILE A 7 -25.90 41.82 -17.79
CA ILE A 7 -26.26 40.48 -18.30
C ILE A 7 -25.01 39.60 -18.34
N SER A 8 -23.91 40.08 -18.93
CA SER A 8 -22.65 39.33 -19.02
C SER A 8 -22.09 38.94 -17.65
N ARG A 9 -22.19 39.83 -16.65
CA ARG A 9 -21.79 39.54 -15.26
C ARG A 9 -22.65 38.44 -14.65
N LEU A 10 -23.98 38.56 -14.74
CA LEU A 10 -24.91 37.56 -14.18
C LEU A 10 -24.75 36.19 -14.86
N SER A 11 -24.56 36.14 -16.18
CA SER A 11 -24.29 34.88 -16.89
C SER A 11 -22.96 34.23 -16.50
N ARG A 12 -21.96 35.01 -16.10
CA ARG A 12 -20.70 34.47 -15.57
C ARG A 12 -20.91 33.92 -14.16
N GLU A 13 -21.61 34.65 -13.31
CA GLU A 13 -21.91 34.23 -11.94
C GLU A 13 -22.78 32.97 -11.91
N LEU A 14 -23.83 32.89 -12.74
CA LEU A 14 -24.65 31.68 -12.88
C LEU A 14 -23.82 30.47 -13.32
N ARG A 15 -22.90 30.64 -14.27
CA ARG A 15 -21.98 29.55 -14.68
C ARG A 15 -21.06 29.13 -13.54
N GLN A 16 -20.49 30.07 -12.80
CA GLN A 16 -19.64 29.77 -11.64
C GLN A 16 -20.41 29.02 -10.55
N ARG A 17 -21.62 29.48 -10.21
CA ARG A 17 -22.50 28.81 -9.24
C ARG A 17 -22.96 27.44 -9.73
N GLY A 18 -23.20 27.26 -11.03
CA GLY A 18 -23.49 25.95 -11.63
C GLY A 18 -22.34 24.96 -11.45
N VAL A 19 -21.10 25.40 -11.71
CA VAL A 19 -19.89 24.57 -11.48
C VAL A 19 -19.71 24.26 -10.00
N GLU A 20 -19.90 25.24 -9.11
CA GLU A 20 -19.81 25.05 -7.66
C GLU A 20 -20.86 24.05 -7.14
N LEU A 21 -22.11 24.17 -7.61
CA LEU A 21 -23.19 23.26 -7.27
C LEU A 21 -22.87 21.83 -7.74
N ALA A 22 -22.42 21.66 -8.98
CA ALA A 22 -22.02 20.35 -9.51
C ALA A 22 -20.89 19.73 -8.68
N ARG A 23 -19.89 20.52 -8.27
CA ARG A 23 -18.80 20.08 -7.39
C ARG A 23 -19.31 19.64 -6.02
N LEU A 24 -20.20 20.41 -5.39
CA LEU A 24 -20.77 20.06 -4.09
C LEU A 24 -21.64 18.81 -4.17
N GLN A 25 -22.40 18.63 -5.26
CA GLN A 25 -23.18 17.42 -5.52
C GLN A 25 -22.29 16.19 -5.69
N ALA A 26 -21.20 16.30 -6.45
CA ALA A 26 -20.22 15.23 -6.60
C ALA A 26 -19.57 14.86 -5.26
N HIS A 27 -19.18 15.85 -4.46
CA HIS A 27 -18.62 15.62 -3.13
C HIS A 27 -19.63 14.98 -2.17
N ASN A 28 -20.89 15.42 -2.21
CA ASN A 28 -21.95 14.83 -1.40
C ASN A 28 -22.18 13.35 -1.78
N LEU A 29 -22.13 13.02 -3.07
CA LEU A 29 -22.26 11.65 -3.56
C LEU A 29 -21.09 10.76 -3.10
N ASP A 30 -19.85 11.25 -3.15
CA ASP A 30 -18.67 10.57 -2.61
C ASP A 30 -18.82 10.28 -1.11
N LEU A 31 -19.19 11.29 -0.32
CA LEU A 31 -19.42 11.11 1.12
C LEU A 31 -20.51 10.09 1.42
N LYS A 32 -21.61 10.09 0.65
CA LYS A 32 -22.68 9.08 0.78
C LYS A 32 -22.19 7.68 0.43
N ALA A 33 -21.43 7.51 -0.66
CA ALA A 33 -20.85 6.24 -1.05
C ALA A 33 -19.90 5.70 0.04
N ARG A 34 -19.03 6.55 0.60
CA ARG A 34 -18.14 6.21 1.72
C ARG A 34 -18.91 5.80 2.97
N ALA A 35 -19.96 6.52 3.34
CA ALA A 35 -20.82 6.15 4.46
C ALA A 35 -21.48 4.77 4.24
N MET A 36 -21.85 4.43 3.00
CA MET A 36 -22.43 3.13 2.66
C MET A 36 -21.42 1.99 2.68
N VAL A 37 -20.20 2.23 2.22
CA VAL A 37 -19.11 1.27 2.42
C VAL A 37 -18.92 0.98 3.90
N MET A 38 -18.96 1.99 4.77
CA MET A 38 -18.84 1.80 6.22
C MET A 38 -19.99 0.99 6.83
N VAL A 39 -21.22 1.11 6.32
CA VAL A 39 -22.36 0.28 6.74
C VAL A 39 -22.19 -1.17 6.28
N LEU A 40 -21.81 -1.37 5.02
CA LEU A 40 -21.52 -2.71 4.48
C LEU A 40 -20.39 -3.38 5.26
N LEU A 41 -19.34 -2.62 5.55
CA LEU A 41 -18.21 -3.07 6.33
C LEU A 41 -18.60 -3.63 7.70
N ARG A 42 -19.46 -2.91 8.45
CA ARG A 42 -19.97 -3.38 9.74
C ARG A 42 -20.75 -4.70 9.60
N ARG A 43 -21.58 -4.82 8.57
CA ARG A 43 -22.33 -6.05 8.29
C ARG A 43 -21.40 -7.21 7.93
N VAL A 44 -20.37 -6.93 7.13
CA VAL A 44 -19.34 -7.91 6.79
C VAL A 44 -18.65 -8.45 8.03
N LEU A 45 -18.20 -7.56 8.91
CA LEU A 45 -17.54 -7.94 10.18
C LEU A 45 -18.47 -8.82 11.03
N PHE A 46 -19.74 -8.44 11.13
CA PHE A 46 -20.74 -9.20 11.87
C PHE A 46 -20.96 -10.61 11.29
N GLU A 47 -21.16 -10.75 9.98
CA GLU A 47 -21.33 -12.07 9.33
C GLU A 47 -20.09 -12.95 9.50
N VAL A 48 -18.89 -12.39 9.34
CA VAL A 48 -17.62 -13.13 9.52
C VAL A 48 -17.44 -13.57 10.97
N ALA A 49 -17.74 -12.71 11.95
CA ALA A 49 -17.66 -13.05 13.37
C ALA A 49 -18.63 -14.19 13.73
N GLN A 50 -19.88 -14.12 13.25
CA GLN A 50 -20.85 -15.21 13.41
C GLN A 50 -20.36 -16.51 12.78
N HIS A 51 -19.80 -16.43 11.57
CA HIS A 51 -19.29 -17.60 10.87
C HIS A 51 -18.12 -18.24 11.63
N LYS A 52 -17.10 -17.47 12.04
CA LYS A 52 -15.96 -17.98 12.82
C LYS A 52 -16.40 -18.65 14.12
N SER A 53 -17.31 -18.02 14.85
CA SER A 53 -17.87 -18.55 16.09
C SER A 53 -18.54 -19.91 15.89
N ARG A 54 -19.30 -20.12 14.80
CA ARG A 54 -19.93 -21.41 14.47
C ARG A 54 -18.92 -22.55 14.27
N PHE A 55 -17.69 -22.24 13.87
CA PHE A 55 -16.64 -23.22 13.63
C PHE A 55 -15.60 -23.30 14.75
N GLY A 56 -15.93 -22.79 15.94
CA GLY A 56 -15.08 -22.88 17.13
C GLY A 56 -13.77 -22.10 17.04
N ALA A 57 -13.66 -21.18 16.07
CA ALA A 57 -12.59 -20.21 16.05
C ALA A 57 -13.04 -19.00 16.86
N ASP A 58 -12.20 -18.52 17.77
CA ASP A 58 -12.44 -17.23 18.41
C ASP A 58 -12.64 -16.20 17.30
N ALA A 59 -13.75 -15.45 17.39
CA ALA A 59 -13.93 -14.23 16.62
C ALA A 59 -12.76 -13.34 17.03
N SER A 60 -11.74 -13.36 16.20
CA SER A 60 -10.39 -13.08 16.63
C SER A 60 -10.32 -11.64 17.20
N PRO A 61 -9.52 -11.34 18.24
CA PRO A 61 -9.43 -10.00 18.82
C PRO A 61 -9.13 -8.91 17.78
N GLU A 62 -8.62 -9.29 16.62
CA GLU A 62 -8.36 -8.50 15.44
C GLU A 62 -9.63 -7.99 14.73
N LEU A 63 -10.72 -8.77 14.69
CA LEU A 63 -12.03 -8.26 14.21
C LEU A 63 -12.57 -7.16 15.13
N SER A 64 -12.39 -7.32 16.45
CA SER A 64 -12.75 -6.32 17.44
C SER A 64 -11.87 -5.06 17.33
N GLN A 65 -10.59 -5.20 16.98
CA GLN A 65 -9.71 -4.06 16.69
C GLN A 65 -10.14 -3.32 15.41
N LEU A 66 -10.51 -4.03 14.35
CA LEU A 66 -11.08 -3.42 13.15
C LEU A 66 -12.40 -2.72 13.47
N GLU A 67 -13.30 -3.35 14.23
CA GLU A 67 -14.51 -2.69 14.72
C GLU A 67 -14.20 -1.42 15.51
N SER A 68 -13.13 -1.38 16.31
CA SER A 68 -12.71 -0.15 17.00
C SER A 68 -12.18 0.94 16.05
N LEU A 69 -11.43 0.54 15.00
CA LEU A 69 -10.91 1.43 13.96
C LEU A 69 -12.03 2.02 13.10
N TYR A 70 -13.14 1.29 12.92
CA TYR A 70 -14.29 1.70 12.11
C TYR A 70 -15.50 2.19 12.95
N GLY A 71 -15.52 1.90 14.25
CA GLY A 71 -16.59 2.21 15.21
C GLY A 71 -16.36 3.49 16.01
N SER A 72 -15.11 3.92 16.19
CA SER A 72 -14.76 5.16 16.92
C SER A 72 -15.21 6.47 16.24
N GLY A 73 -15.73 6.41 15.00
CA GLY A 73 -16.40 7.54 14.33
C GLY A 73 -17.92 7.60 14.56
N GLY A 74 -18.46 6.81 15.49
CA GLY A 74 -19.86 6.40 15.58
C GLY A 74 -20.94 7.45 15.80
N ASP A 75 -20.66 8.62 16.38
CA ASP A 75 -21.71 9.62 16.63
C ASP A 75 -21.98 10.57 15.45
N ALA A 76 -21.07 10.62 14.47
CA ALA A 76 -21.28 11.42 13.26
C ALA A 76 -22.13 10.67 12.19
N ALA A 77 -22.21 9.34 12.26
CA ALA A 77 -23.03 8.54 11.33
C ALA A 77 -24.51 8.50 11.74
N ALA A 78 -24.82 8.60 13.03
CA ALA A 78 -26.19 8.67 13.53
C ALA A 78 -26.90 10.00 13.21
N THR A 79 -26.14 11.04 12.84
CA THR A 79 -26.65 12.35 12.43
C THR A 79 -26.71 12.53 10.90
N ALA A 80 -26.25 11.54 10.12
CA ALA A 80 -26.45 11.53 8.68
C ALA A 80 -27.91 11.14 8.39
N SER A 81 -28.68 12.11 7.89
CA SER A 81 -30.08 12.03 7.46
C SER A 81 -30.51 10.71 6.80
N ALA A 82 -31.81 10.40 6.78
CA ALA A 82 -32.50 9.25 6.18
C ALA A 82 -32.26 8.91 4.66
N ASP A 83 -31.11 9.25 4.08
CA ASP A 83 -30.79 9.16 2.65
C ASP A 83 -29.73 8.11 2.23
N PRO A 84 -28.81 7.63 3.10
CA PRO A 84 -27.88 6.57 2.71
C PRO A 84 -28.58 5.26 2.34
N GLU A 85 -29.68 4.94 3.03
CA GLU A 85 -30.52 3.78 2.72
C GLU A 85 -31.07 3.80 1.29
N ARG A 86 -31.23 4.97 0.64
CA ARG A 86 -31.72 5.06 -0.74
C ARG A 86 -30.73 4.50 -1.76
N LEU A 87 -29.43 4.66 -1.55
CA LEU A 87 -28.41 4.06 -2.44
C LEU A 87 -28.44 2.53 -2.33
N LEU A 88 -28.63 1.99 -1.13
CA LEU A 88 -28.78 0.55 -0.92
C LEU A 88 -30.16 0.01 -1.36
N ALA A 89 -31.21 0.83 -1.30
CA ALA A 89 -32.55 0.46 -1.76
C ALA A 89 -32.56 0.11 -3.27
N GLY A 90 -31.68 0.74 -4.07
CA GLY A 90 -31.48 0.39 -5.47
C GLY A 90 -30.72 -0.93 -5.69
N LEU A 91 -30.12 -1.51 -4.63
CA LEU A 91 -29.29 -2.70 -4.66
C LEU A 91 -29.89 -3.78 -3.76
N ALA A 92 -30.99 -4.40 -4.22
CA ALA A 92 -31.79 -5.34 -3.43
C ALA A 92 -31.00 -6.54 -2.85
N HIS A 93 -29.91 -6.97 -3.49
CA HIS A 93 -29.03 -8.03 -2.97
C HIS A 93 -28.22 -7.60 -1.75
N LEU A 94 -28.06 -6.30 -1.53
CA LEU A 94 -27.45 -5.70 -0.33
C LEU A 94 -28.48 -5.37 0.75
N GLY A 95 -29.73 -5.84 0.64
CA GLY A 95 -30.74 -5.62 1.68
C GLY A 95 -30.28 -6.16 3.05
N PRO A 96 -30.78 -5.60 4.18
CA PRO A 96 -30.34 -5.97 5.53
C PRO A 96 -30.54 -7.45 5.85
N GLU A 97 -31.60 -8.07 5.32
CA GLU A 97 -31.94 -9.48 5.54
C GLU A 97 -31.22 -10.45 4.57
N ARG A 98 -30.36 -9.94 3.69
CA ARG A 98 -29.61 -10.76 2.74
C ARG A 98 -28.23 -11.06 3.28
N SER A 99 -27.83 -12.32 3.19
CA SER A 99 -26.45 -12.75 3.38
C SER A 99 -25.55 -12.10 2.34
N LEU A 100 -24.46 -11.46 2.78
CA LEU A 100 -23.48 -10.88 1.88
C LEU A 100 -22.53 -11.94 1.29
N PHE A 101 -22.31 -13.04 2.02
CA PHE A 101 -21.31 -14.03 1.67
C PHE A 101 -21.84 -15.42 1.31
N GLY A 102 -23.12 -15.69 1.57
CA GLY A 102 -23.69 -17.02 1.34
C GLY A 102 -23.02 -18.11 2.18
N LEU A 103 -22.62 -17.78 3.41
CA LEU A 103 -21.85 -18.67 4.29
C LEU A 103 -22.73 -19.65 5.07
N GLU A 104 -24.05 -19.58 4.93
CA GLU A 104 -25.01 -20.39 5.69
C GLU A 104 -24.87 -21.88 5.38
N SER A 105 -24.47 -22.23 4.16
CA SER A 105 -24.34 -23.62 3.70
C SER A 105 -22.89 -24.12 3.71
N VAL A 106 -21.95 -23.38 4.27
CA VAL A 106 -20.54 -23.80 4.36
C VAL A 106 -20.40 -24.89 5.43
N THR A 107 -19.64 -25.93 5.11
CA THR A 107 -19.39 -27.08 6.00
C THR A 107 -18.00 -27.04 6.61
N LEU A 108 -17.80 -27.78 7.71
CA LEU A 108 -16.48 -27.99 8.32
C LEU A 108 -15.46 -28.57 7.34
N LEU A 109 -15.91 -29.47 6.45
CA LEU A 109 -15.07 -30.08 5.43
C LEU A 109 -14.53 -29.04 4.45
N GLU A 110 -15.38 -28.11 4.02
CA GLU A 110 -14.98 -27.03 3.10
C GLU A 110 -14.05 -26.02 3.77
N VAL A 111 -14.28 -25.72 5.06
CA VAL A 111 -13.36 -24.90 5.85
C VAL A 111 -11.99 -25.57 5.96
N SER A 112 -11.94 -26.87 6.26
CA SER A 112 -10.69 -27.63 6.32
C SER A 112 -9.99 -27.64 4.97
N ALA A 113 -10.71 -27.95 3.89
CA ALA A 113 -10.15 -27.96 2.54
C ALA A 113 -9.59 -26.60 2.16
N ALA A 114 -10.30 -25.50 2.46
CA ALA A 114 -9.85 -24.14 2.16
C ALA A 114 -8.52 -23.80 2.84
N ARG A 115 -8.32 -24.18 4.11
CA ARG A 115 -7.06 -23.94 4.86
C ARG A 115 -5.84 -24.57 4.19
N ASP A 116 -6.02 -25.75 3.62
CA ASP A 116 -4.94 -26.53 3.00
C ASP A 116 -4.84 -26.32 1.48
N THR A 117 -5.71 -25.49 0.90
CA THR A 117 -5.74 -25.26 -0.55
C THR A 117 -4.49 -24.50 -1.01
N SER A 118 -3.74 -25.09 -1.95
CA SER A 118 -2.61 -24.40 -2.58
C SER A 118 -3.08 -23.37 -3.61
N PHE A 119 -2.23 -22.40 -3.93
CA PHE A 119 -2.52 -21.41 -4.96
C PHE A 119 -2.81 -22.06 -6.33
N GLU A 120 -2.10 -23.12 -6.72
CA GLU A 120 -2.33 -23.84 -7.98
C GLU A 120 -3.71 -24.49 -8.01
N SER A 121 -4.17 -25.01 -6.87
CA SER A 121 -5.52 -25.56 -6.74
C SER A 121 -6.59 -24.47 -6.86
N VAL A 122 -6.36 -23.29 -6.25
CA VAL A 122 -7.23 -22.11 -6.43
C VAL A 122 -7.29 -21.70 -7.90
N ALA A 123 -6.13 -21.58 -8.56
CA ALA A 123 -5.99 -21.20 -9.95
C ALA A 123 -6.76 -22.14 -10.88
N SER A 124 -6.56 -23.45 -10.70
CA SER A 124 -7.23 -24.51 -11.47
C SER A 124 -8.75 -24.46 -11.26
N THR A 125 -9.20 -24.37 -10.00
CA THR A 125 -10.63 -24.29 -9.67
C THR A 125 -11.28 -23.06 -10.28
N LEU A 126 -10.65 -21.89 -10.13
CA LEU A 126 -11.14 -20.64 -10.67
C LEU A 126 -11.16 -20.66 -12.21
N GLY A 127 -10.10 -21.16 -12.83
CA GLY A 127 -10.01 -21.34 -14.29
C GLY A 127 -11.11 -22.24 -14.83
N ALA A 128 -11.44 -23.33 -14.11
CA ALA A 128 -12.55 -24.21 -14.47
C ALA A 128 -13.91 -23.49 -14.40
N ILE A 129 -14.18 -22.75 -13.32
CA ILE A 129 -15.43 -21.98 -13.16
C ILE A 129 -15.54 -20.90 -14.25
N VAL A 130 -14.47 -20.15 -14.50
CA VAL A 130 -14.41 -19.10 -15.53
C VAL A 130 -14.63 -19.69 -16.92
N SER A 131 -14.01 -20.83 -17.23
CA SER A 131 -14.16 -21.50 -18.53
C SER A 131 -15.60 -21.92 -18.79
N GLN A 132 -16.34 -22.33 -17.74
CA GLN A 132 -17.77 -22.62 -17.83
C GLN A 132 -18.62 -21.35 -18.04
N GLY A 133 -18.24 -20.22 -17.44
CA GLY A 133 -18.98 -18.96 -17.55
C GLY A 133 -18.80 -18.23 -18.89
N ARG A 134 -17.64 -18.34 -19.53
CA ARG A 134 -17.30 -17.60 -20.77
C ARG A 134 -18.32 -17.75 -21.91
N PRO A 135 -18.79 -18.96 -22.27
CA PRO A 135 -19.81 -19.11 -23.32
C PRO A 135 -21.11 -18.39 -22.99
N HIS A 136 -21.48 -18.31 -21.71
CA HIS A 136 -22.70 -17.63 -21.26
C HIS A 136 -22.55 -16.11 -21.29
N LEU A 137 -21.39 -15.58 -20.90
CA LEU A 137 -21.08 -14.16 -21.07
C LEU A 137 -21.12 -13.76 -22.55
N GLN A 138 -20.51 -14.55 -23.44
CA GLN A 138 -20.54 -14.28 -24.88
C GLN A 138 -21.97 -14.24 -25.44
N ARG A 139 -22.86 -15.12 -24.97
CA ARG A 139 -24.28 -15.10 -25.35
C ARG A 139 -25.03 -13.89 -24.81
N LEU A 140 -24.73 -13.43 -23.60
CA LEU A 140 -25.35 -12.21 -23.05
C LEU A 140 -24.91 -10.95 -23.81
N LEU A 141 -23.66 -10.93 -24.29
CA LEU A 141 -23.10 -9.83 -25.06
C LEU A 141 -23.55 -9.85 -26.54
N SER A 142 -24.04 -10.98 -27.05
CA SER A 142 -24.57 -11.03 -28.41
C SER A 142 -25.97 -10.41 -28.45
N THR A 143 -26.13 -9.36 -29.25
CA THR A 143 -27.39 -8.61 -29.39
C THR A 143 -28.51 -9.39 -30.09
N LEU A 144 -28.27 -10.66 -30.44
CA LEU A 144 -29.15 -11.50 -31.25
C LEU A 144 -29.77 -12.66 -30.47
N ALA A 145 -29.45 -12.81 -29.17
CA ALA A 145 -30.01 -13.89 -28.36
C ALA A 145 -31.50 -13.64 -28.05
N PRO A 146 -32.40 -14.61 -28.29
CA PRO A 146 -33.79 -14.54 -27.83
C PRO A 146 -33.88 -14.38 -26.30
N ASP A 147 -34.93 -13.72 -25.80
CA ASP A 147 -35.10 -13.42 -24.37
C ASP A 147 -34.98 -14.67 -23.46
N GLY A 148 -35.53 -15.82 -23.90
CA GLY A 148 -35.44 -17.07 -23.16
C GLY A 148 -34.01 -17.62 -23.05
N GLU A 149 -33.20 -17.47 -24.10
CA GLU A 149 -31.79 -17.86 -24.07
C GLU A 149 -30.96 -16.92 -23.22
N ARG A 150 -31.29 -15.62 -23.25
CA ARG A 150 -30.64 -14.60 -22.43
C ARG A 150 -30.87 -14.86 -20.94
N ALA A 151 -32.11 -15.13 -20.52
CA ALA A 151 -32.43 -15.47 -19.14
C ALA A 151 -31.72 -16.76 -18.67
N ALA A 152 -31.66 -17.77 -19.54
CA ALA A 152 -30.92 -19.01 -19.25
C ALA A 152 -29.40 -18.77 -19.12
N ALA A 153 -28.81 -17.94 -19.98
CA ALA A 153 -27.41 -17.56 -19.90
C ALA A 153 -27.10 -16.77 -18.62
N GLU A 154 -27.98 -15.84 -18.24
CA GLU A 154 -27.86 -15.07 -17.00
C GLU A 154 -27.91 -15.96 -15.77
N ALA A 155 -28.86 -16.91 -15.71
CA ALA A 155 -28.96 -17.86 -14.60
C ALA A 155 -27.71 -18.75 -14.48
N ARG A 156 -27.14 -19.20 -15.62
CA ARG A 156 -25.88 -19.97 -15.63
C ARG A 156 -24.70 -19.13 -15.18
N LEU A 157 -24.62 -17.88 -15.62
CA LEU A 157 -23.57 -16.96 -15.22
C LEU A 157 -23.67 -16.62 -13.72
N ALA A 158 -24.89 -16.47 -13.18
CA ALA A 158 -25.13 -16.32 -11.75
C ALA A 158 -24.66 -17.55 -10.95
N ALA A 159 -24.85 -18.77 -11.45
CA ALA A 159 -24.33 -19.98 -10.80
C ALA A 159 -22.79 -20.00 -10.76
N CYS A 160 -22.13 -19.63 -11.87
CA CYS A 160 -20.66 -19.45 -11.89
C CYS A 160 -20.22 -18.41 -10.85
N GLY A 161 -20.93 -17.28 -10.77
CA GLY A 161 -20.62 -16.20 -9.84
C GLY A 161 -20.80 -16.57 -8.37
N ALA A 162 -21.76 -17.45 -8.07
CA ALA A 162 -21.92 -18.04 -6.74
C ALA A 162 -20.75 -18.97 -6.40
N GLY A 163 -20.27 -19.77 -7.35
CA GLY A 163 -19.07 -20.60 -7.18
C GLY A 163 -17.81 -19.77 -6.91
N ILE A 164 -17.60 -18.69 -7.67
CA ILE A 164 -16.49 -17.75 -7.46
C ILE A 164 -16.58 -17.09 -6.08
N LEU A 165 -17.77 -16.59 -5.70
CA LEU A 165 -18.00 -15.99 -4.39
C LEU A 165 -17.64 -16.94 -3.26
N ARG A 166 -18.12 -18.18 -3.36
CA ARG A 166 -17.90 -19.20 -2.33
C ARG A 166 -16.42 -19.53 -2.18
N LEU A 167 -15.72 -19.74 -3.30
CA LEU A 167 -14.27 -19.96 -3.30
C LEU A 167 -13.54 -18.77 -2.67
N HIS A 168 -13.79 -17.56 -3.15
CA HIS A 168 -13.12 -16.37 -2.65
C HIS A 168 -13.43 -16.13 -1.16
N ASN A 169 -14.67 -16.25 -0.71
CA ASN A 169 -15.01 -16.06 0.71
C ASN A 169 -14.31 -17.08 1.62
N LEU A 170 -14.27 -18.35 1.22
CA LEU A 170 -13.54 -19.37 1.96
C LEU A 170 -12.06 -19.04 2.06
N LEU A 171 -11.43 -18.62 0.96
CA LEU A 171 -10.02 -18.24 0.96
C LEU A 171 -9.78 -16.97 1.78
N VAL A 172 -10.59 -15.92 1.61
CA VAL A 172 -10.41 -14.66 2.35
C VAL A 172 -10.53 -14.88 3.87
N ILE A 173 -11.46 -15.74 4.31
CA ILE A 173 -11.69 -15.99 5.74
C ILE A 173 -10.69 -17.01 6.31
N TRP A 174 -10.39 -18.08 5.57
CA TRP A 174 -9.68 -19.25 6.11
C TRP A 174 -8.31 -19.51 5.48
N ASN A 175 -7.96 -18.87 4.36
CA ASN A 175 -6.66 -19.00 3.68
C ASN A 175 -6.27 -17.73 2.91
N ALA A 176 -6.06 -16.65 3.68
CA ALA A 176 -5.75 -15.32 3.13
C ALA A 176 -4.50 -15.30 2.25
N GLY A 177 -3.53 -16.20 2.52
CA GLY A 177 -2.32 -16.32 1.70
C GLY A 177 -2.63 -16.72 0.27
N ALA A 178 -3.38 -17.81 0.09
CA ALA A 178 -3.79 -18.27 -1.24
C ALA A 178 -4.70 -17.24 -1.94
N TYR A 179 -5.56 -16.55 -1.20
CA TYR A 179 -6.37 -15.45 -1.75
C TYR A 179 -5.51 -14.32 -2.30
N ILE A 180 -4.57 -13.80 -1.49
CA ILE A 180 -3.67 -12.72 -1.90
C ILE A 180 -2.85 -13.13 -3.11
N GLU A 181 -2.29 -14.35 -3.10
CA GLU A 181 -1.55 -14.85 -4.26
C GLU A 181 -2.41 -14.94 -5.53
N SER A 182 -3.70 -15.30 -5.39
CA SER A 182 -4.65 -15.29 -6.52
C SER A 182 -4.97 -13.91 -7.10
N CYS A 183 -4.87 -12.87 -6.27
CA CYS A 183 -5.14 -11.50 -6.69
C CYS A 183 -3.91 -10.85 -7.36
N TYR A 184 -2.69 -11.28 -7.05
CA TYR A 184 -1.46 -10.61 -7.53
C TYR A 184 -0.67 -11.36 -8.60
N ARG A 185 -1.12 -12.54 -9.03
CA ARG A 185 -0.46 -13.32 -10.09
C ARG A 185 -1.29 -13.33 -11.36
N LYS A 186 -0.62 -13.17 -12.51
CA LYS A 186 -1.23 -13.36 -13.84
C LYS A 186 -1.35 -14.86 -14.12
N TYR A 187 -2.46 -15.27 -14.73
CA TYR A 187 -2.76 -16.67 -15.04
C TYR A 187 -2.48 -17.04 -16.52
N ASP A 188 -1.25 -16.93 -17.02
CA ASP A 188 -1.00 -17.21 -18.45
C ASP A 188 -0.61 -18.67 -18.69
N ASP A 189 -1.44 -19.46 -19.41
CA ASP A 189 -1.11 -20.77 -19.99
C ASP A 189 -0.24 -21.74 -19.16
N GLY A 190 -0.43 -21.78 -17.82
CA GLY A 190 0.34 -22.65 -16.91
C GLY A 190 1.68 -22.07 -16.42
N HIS A 191 1.98 -20.82 -16.78
CA HIS A 191 3.11 -20.03 -16.29
C HIS A 191 2.64 -18.91 -15.36
N TYR A 192 3.15 -18.95 -14.13
CA TYR A 192 2.85 -17.96 -13.10
C TYR A 192 3.88 -16.83 -13.17
N GLU A 193 3.54 -15.73 -13.83
CA GLU A 193 4.27 -14.49 -13.67
C GLU A 193 3.62 -13.70 -12.53
N SER A 194 4.43 -13.28 -11.54
CA SER A 194 4.05 -12.16 -10.68
C SER A 194 3.59 -11.05 -11.61
N ALA A 195 2.41 -10.45 -11.37
CA ALA A 195 1.94 -9.35 -12.18
C ALA A 195 3.05 -8.28 -12.19
N GLY A 196 3.85 -8.27 -13.25
CA GLY A 196 4.91 -7.31 -13.42
C GLY A 196 4.32 -5.91 -13.57
N PRO A 197 5.14 -4.88 -13.69
CA PRO A 197 4.69 -3.52 -13.95
C PRO A 197 3.97 -3.34 -15.30
N VAL A 198 3.79 -4.40 -16.08
CA VAL A 198 3.06 -4.39 -17.35
C VAL A 198 1.56 -4.37 -17.04
N ASP A 199 1.06 -3.18 -16.75
CA ASP A 199 -0.38 -2.92 -16.64
C ASP A 199 -1.07 -3.32 -17.97
N VAL A 200 -2.17 -4.06 -17.85
CA VAL A 200 -3.02 -4.38 -19.01
C VAL A 200 -3.53 -3.07 -19.62
N PRO A 201 -3.52 -2.92 -20.97
CA PRO A 201 -3.93 -1.68 -21.61
C PRO A 201 -5.30 -1.20 -21.13
N SER A 202 -5.48 0.12 -20.99
CA SER A 202 -6.72 0.74 -20.51
C SER A 202 -7.98 0.25 -21.25
N GLY A 203 -7.88 0.06 -22.57
CA GLY A 203 -8.98 -0.44 -23.39
C GLY A 203 -9.40 -1.89 -23.09
N HIS A 204 -8.57 -2.71 -22.45
CA HIS A 204 -9.00 -4.00 -21.90
C HIS A 204 -9.99 -3.79 -20.76
N TRP A 205 -9.63 -2.94 -19.80
CA TRP A 205 -10.46 -2.66 -18.62
C TRP A 205 -11.77 -1.98 -18.96
N ASP A 206 -11.78 -1.11 -19.97
CA ASP A 206 -13.03 -0.51 -20.48
C ASP A 206 -13.99 -1.60 -21.01
N ARG A 207 -13.47 -2.61 -21.72
CA ARG A 207 -14.27 -3.76 -22.18
C ARG A 207 -14.75 -4.64 -21.03
N VAL A 208 -13.90 -4.90 -20.04
CA VAL A 208 -14.27 -5.66 -18.85
C VAL A 208 -15.45 -4.97 -18.16
N LEU A 209 -15.36 -3.67 -17.87
CA LEU A 209 -16.44 -2.93 -17.23
C LEU A 209 -17.71 -2.86 -18.08
N ALA A 210 -17.57 -2.74 -19.40
CA ALA A 210 -18.74 -2.79 -20.28
C ALA A 210 -19.45 -4.15 -20.19
N SER A 211 -18.69 -5.23 -20.04
CA SER A 211 -19.25 -6.59 -19.95
C SER A 211 -19.86 -6.94 -18.60
N THR A 212 -19.50 -6.24 -17.52
CA THR A 212 -20.03 -6.54 -16.18
C THR A 212 -21.45 -6.08 -15.97
N GLY A 213 -21.92 -5.07 -16.71
CA GLY A 213 -23.25 -4.49 -16.53
C GLY A 213 -23.47 -3.84 -15.16
N LEU A 214 -22.39 -3.48 -14.44
CA LEU A 214 -22.47 -2.88 -13.11
C LEU A 214 -23.33 -1.62 -13.10
N ALA A 215 -24.21 -1.52 -12.10
CA ALA A 215 -24.96 -0.29 -11.85
C ALA A 215 -24.03 0.86 -11.44
N ARG A 216 -24.40 2.12 -11.72
CA ARG A 216 -23.62 3.29 -11.29
C ARG A 216 -23.42 3.32 -9.78
N GLU A 217 -24.45 2.97 -9.02
CA GLU A 217 -24.38 2.87 -7.56
C GLU A 217 -23.34 1.83 -7.13
N GLN A 218 -23.27 0.67 -7.81
CA GLN A 218 -22.24 -0.34 -7.54
C GLN A 218 -20.85 0.17 -7.89
N ALA A 219 -20.69 0.84 -9.03
CA ALA A 219 -19.41 1.41 -9.44
C ALA A 219 -18.92 2.50 -8.45
N LEU A 220 -19.82 3.34 -7.94
CA LEU A 220 -19.53 4.33 -6.90
C LEU A 220 -19.11 3.68 -5.59
N LEU A 221 -19.81 2.61 -5.16
CA LEU A 221 -19.45 1.88 -3.95
C LEU A 221 -18.09 1.19 -4.07
N LEU A 222 -17.79 0.56 -5.22
CA LEU A 222 -16.49 -0.06 -5.48
C LEU A 222 -15.37 0.99 -5.45
N LEU A 223 -15.58 2.15 -6.08
CA LEU A 223 -14.60 3.24 -6.07
C LEU A 223 -14.39 3.79 -4.66
N ALA A 224 -15.46 4.05 -3.91
CA ALA A 224 -15.36 4.53 -2.53
C ALA A 224 -14.67 3.50 -1.62
N ASN A 225 -14.97 2.20 -1.80
CA ASN A 225 -14.33 1.12 -1.06
C ASN A 225 -12.83 1.09 -1.32
N TRP A 226 -12.43 1.21 -2.59
CA TRP A 226 -11.03 1.32 -2.96
C TRP A 226 -10.35 2.53 -2.31
N GLU A 227 -10.92 3.73 -2.44
CA GLU A 227 -10.31 4.94 -1.90
C GLU A 227 -10.10 4.83 -0.39
N LEU A 228 -11.08 4.28 0.33
CA LEU A 228 -10.95 3.99 1.76
C LEU A 228 -9.81 2.99 2.03
N GLN A 229 -9.72 1.91 1.25
CA GLN A 229 -8.64 0.92 1.38
C GLN A 229 -7.27 1.57 1.22
N ASN A 230 -7.07 2.37 0.17
CA ASN A 230 -5.79 3.03 -0.09
C ASN A 230 -5.44 4.05 0.98
N GLU A 231 -6.42 4.86 1.43
CA GLU A 231 -6.21 5.83 2.51
C GLU A 231 -5.73 5.12 3.79
N ARG A 232 -6.27 3.93 4.10
CA ARG A 232 -5.85 3.13 5.26
C ARG A 232 -4.51 2.43 5.07
N LEU A 233 -4.32 1.77 3.93
CA LEU A 233 -3.07 1.09 3.62
C LEU A 233 -1.88 2.06 3.52
N ALA A 234 -2.10 3.31 3.09
CA ALA A 234 -1.02 4.31 3.03
C ALA A 234 -0.40 4.57 4.41
N GLY A 235 -1.24 4.71 5.46
CA GLY A 235 -0.76 4.91 6.83
C GLY A 235 -0.01 3.68 7.36
N LEU A 236 -0.55 2.49 7.13
CA LEU A 236 0.07 1.24 7.56
C LEU A 236 1.41 0.98 6.85
N ARG A 237 1.47 1.20 5.53
CA ARG A 237 2.69 1.03 4.73
C ARG A 237 3.77 2.02 5.12
N LEU A 238 3.39 3.25 5.44
CA LEU A 238 4.31 4.25 5.98
C LEU A 238 4.90 3.76 7.31
N ARG A 239 4.05 3.32 8.26
CA ARG A 239 4.52 2.80 9.54
C ARG A 239 5.42 1.57 9.38
N ARG A 240 5.06 0.67 8.48
CA ARG A 240 5.86 -0.52 8.14
C ARG A 240 7.24 -0.14 7.61
N ALA A 241 7.31 0.86 6.73
CA ALA A 241 8.56 1.37 6.17
C ALA A 241 9.45 2.01 7.27
N GLU A 242 8.84 2.78 8.18
CA GLU A 242 9.54 3.34 9.35
C GLU A 242 10.12 2.24 10.25
N LEU A 243 9.30 1.25 10.62
CA LEU A 243 9.73 0.12 11.47
C LEU A 243 10.84 -0.70 10.79
N SER A 244 10.71 -0.97 9.50
CA SER A 244 11.72 -1.69 8.72
C SER A 244 13.05 -0.93 8.67
N ALA A 245 13.00 0.40 8.54
CA ALA A 245 14.18 1.25 8.56
C ALA A 245 14.85 1.27 9.93
N LEU A 246 14.07 1.32 11.03
CA LEU A 246 14.59 1.24 12.40
C LEU A 246 15.27 -0.10 12.68
N LEU A 247 14.66 -1.22 12.26
CA LEU A 247 15.25 -2.56 12.40
C LEU A 247 16.56 -2.69 11.61
N SER A 248 16.61 -2.11 10.41
CA SER A 248 17.80 -2.12 9.55
C SER A 248 18.92 -1.22 10.10
N ALA A 249 18.58 -0.08 10.70
CA ALA A 249 19.55 0.80 11.35
C ALA A 249 20.12 0.19 12.64
N GLY A 250 19.31 -0.59 13.37
CA GLY A 250 19.74 -1.31 14.56
C GLY A 250 20.76 -2.42 14.25
N SER A 251 20.58 -3.15 13.14
CA SER A 251 21.51 -4.23 12.75
C SER A 251 22.91 -3.74 12.36
N ASP A 252 23.02 -2.51 11.84
CA ASP A 252 24.30 -1.94 11.39
C ASP A 252 25.18 -1.43 12.55
N SER A 253 24.61 -1.31 13.75
CA SER A 253 25.32 -0.85 14.95
C SER A 253 26.09 -1.96 15.69
N GLY A 254 25.87 -3.23 15.32
CA GLY A 254 26.49 -4.40 15.94
C GLY A 254 27.36 -5.21 14.99
N GLY A 255 28.65 -4.85 14.86
CA GLY A 255 29.70 -5.81 14.50
C GLY A 255 30.41 -5.60 13.16
N SER A 256 31.49 -4.81 13.19
CA SER A 256 32.72 -5.20 12.52
C SER A 256 33.39 -6.30 13.37
N GLY A 257 33.02 -7.55 13.13
CA GLY A 257 33.53 -8.70 13.87
C GLY A 257 33.14 -9.99 13.17
N GLY A 258 34.10 -10.59 12.45
CA GLY A 258 33.87 -11.71 11.54
C GLY A 258 33.19 -12.92 12.18
N GLY A 259 32.12 -13.36 11.54
CA GLY A 259 31.42 -14.59 11.90
C GLY A 259 30.44 -14.98 10.81
N THR A 260 30.90 -15.75 9.84
CA THR A 260 30.06 -16.40 8.82
C THR A 260 29.12 -17.42 9.48
N LEU A 261 27.82 -17.12 9.49
CA LEU A 261 26.74 -18.09 9.71
C LEU A 261 25.83 -18.14 8.47
N PRO A 262 25.19 -19.30 8.19
CA PRO A 262 24.53 -19.55 6.91
C PRO A 262 23.17 -18.84 6.82
N SER A 263 23.04 -18.05 5.76
CA SER A 263 21.84 -17.35 5.32
C SER A 263 20.65 -18.32 5.15
N ARG A 264 19.60 -18.10 5.93
CA ARG A 264 18.24 -18.58 5.62
C ARG A 264 17.54 -17.42 4.91
N ALA A 265 17.30 -17.58 3.61
CA ALA A 265 16.81 -16.54 2.72
C ALA A 265 15.49 -15.91 3.21
N PRO A 266 15.36 -14.56 3.21
CA PRO A 266 14.07 -13.92 3.35
C PRO A 266 13.26 -14.04 2.06
N ILE A 267 11.94 -14.11 2.23
CA ILE A 267 10.94 -14.15 1.17
C ILE A 267 11.09 -12.91 0.27
N ASN A 268 11.18 -13.17 -1.05
CA ASN A 268 11.30 -12.23 -2.17
C ASN A 268 10.67 -10.84 -1.91
N THR A 269 11.51 -9.81 -1.77
CA THR A 269 11.12 -8.43 -2.10
C THR A 269 11.64 -8.12 -3.49
N ALA A 270 10.74 -7.66 -4.36
CA ALA A 270 11.05 -7.32 -5.74
C ALA A 270 12.21 -6.33 -5.82
N ARG A 271 13.27 -6.73 -6.53
CA ARG A 271 14.45 -5.93 -6.85
C ARG A 271 14.02 -4.73 -7.73
N PRO A 272 14.34 -3.47 -7.39
CA PRO A 272 14.12 -2.38 -8.32
C PRO A 272 15.10 -2.50 -9.50
N ALA A 273 14.55 -2.47 -10.71
CA ALA A 273 15.33 -2.41 -11.95
C ALA A 273 16.06 -1.06 -12.03
N GLN A 274 17.36 -1.10 -12.28
CA GLN A 274 18.18 0.06 -12.58
C GLN A 274 17.73 0.67 -13.93
N ALA A 275 17.39 1.96 -13.92
CA ALA A 275 17.23 2.74 -15.15
C ALA A 275 18.59 3.35 -15.57
N PRO A 276 18.97 3.33 -16.86
CA PRO A 276 20.11 4.08 -17.35
C PRO A 276 19.73 5.57 -17.55
N GLY A 277 20.72 6.44 -17.38
CA GLY A 277 20.55 7.84 -17.05
C GLY A 277 20.01 8.78 -18.13
N ALA A 278 19.69 10.00 -17.67
CA ALA A 278 19.68 11.23 -18.46
C ALA A 278 19.76 12.44 -17.51
N ASP A 279 20.77 13.29 -17.74
CA ASP A 279 20.89 14.65 -17.21
C ASP A 279 19.71 15.54 -17.69
N VAL A 280 19.33 16.54 -16.89
CA VAL A 280 19.18 17.98 -17.25
C VAL A 280 18.74 18.79 -16.01
N ALA A 281 19.23 20.02 -15.96
CA ALA A 281 19.36 20.97 -14.86
C ALA A 281 18.10 21.68 -14.32
N ALA A 282 18.34 22.29 -13.16
CA ALA A 282 17.63 23.27 -12.33
C ALA A 282 16.67 24.29 -12.97
N ALA A 283 15.65 24.71 -12.20
CA ALA A 283 15.47 26.11 -11.76
C ALA A 283 14.39 26.26 -10.67
N ALA A 284 14.62 27.26 -9.79
CA ALA A 284 13.99 27.53 -8.51
C ALA A 284 12.61 28.22 -8.57
N GLY A 285 11.87 28.20 -7.44
CA GLY A 285 10.72 29.07 -7.26
C GLY A 285 9.98 28.96 -5.92
N ALA A 286 10.32 29.86 -5.00
CA ALA A 286 9.51 30.44 -3.91
C ALA A 286 9.20 29.60 -2.65
N ALA A 287 9.88 30.00 -1.58
CA ALA A 287 9.71 29.61 -0.20
C ALA A 287 8.47 30.28 0.45
N LEU A 288 7.82 29.53 1.35
CA LEU A 288 7.05 30.04 2.48
C LEU A 288 7.44 29.22 3.74
N PRO A 289 7.55 29.84 4.92
CA PRO A 289 8.14 29.22 6.09
C PRO A 289 7.16 28.26 6.80
N PRO A 290 7.63 27.16 7.42
CA PRO A 290 6.79 26.38 8.33
C PRO A 290 6.68 27.06 9.70
N PRO A 291 5.58 26.86 10.45
CA PRO A 291 5.47 27.28 11.83
C PRO A 291 6.40 26.45 12.73
N SER A 292 6.95 27.11 13.74
CA SER A 292 7.98 26.61 14.65
C SER A 292 7.57 25.39 15.48
N THR A 293 8.19 24.24 15.23
CA THR A 293 8.21 23.08 16.14
C THR A 293 9.41 23.17 17.07
N ALA A 294 9.41 24.17 17.97
CA ALA A 294 10.47 24.37 18.96
C ALA A 294 10.29 23.52 20.25
N ALA A 295 9.40 22.53 20.26
CA ALA A 295 9.07 21.78 21.48
C ALA A 295 9.39 20.27 21.44
N GLN A 296 10.12 19.77 20.44
CA GLN A 296 10.36 18.32 20.28
C GLN A 296 11.84 17.90 20.21
N GLN A 297 12.76 18.79 20.58
CA GLN A 297 14.22 18.54 20.54
C GLN A 297 14.90 18.35 21.91
N GLN A 298 14.13 18.03 22.95
CA GLN A 298 14.70 17.61 24.23
C GLN A 298 14.10 16.27 24.65
N ARG A 299 14.70 15.17 24.18
CA ARG A 299 14.75 13.93 24.92
C ARG A 299 15.90 13.05 24.41
N VAL A 300 16.83 12.82 25.34
CA VAL A 300 17.70 11.65 25.46
C VAL A 300 18.90 11.58 24.50
N GLN A 301 19.98 12.24 24.90
CA GLN A 301 21.31 11.63 24.83
C GLN A 301 21.42 10.67 26.02
N GLU A 302 21.29 9.37 25.77
CA GLU A 302 21.71 8.31 26.70
C GLU A 302 22.81 7.48 26.04
N GLU A 303 23.71 7.01 26.90
CA GLU A 303 24.96 6.32 26.61
C GLU A 303 24.81 5.10 25.70
N PRO A 304 25.86 4.72 24.94
CA PRO A 304 25.82 3.55 24.07
C PRO A 304 25.81 2.28 24.95
N ALA A 305 24.63 1.74 25.20
CA ALA A 305 24.46 0.43 25.82
C ALA A 305 24.96 -0.67 24.86
N GLU A 306 25.79 -1.54 25.41
CA GLU A 306 26.41 -2.69 24.78
C GLU A 306 25.36 -3.65 24.16
N GLY A 307 25.58 -4.05 22.91
CA GLY A 307 25.15 -5.34 22.35
C GLY A 307 23.70 -5.75 22.59
N GLY A 308 22.74 -4.85 22.35
CA GLY A 308 21.31 -5.15 22.54
C GLY A 308 20.73 -5.88 21.33
N ALA A 309 20.06 -7.01 21.57
CA ALA A 309 19.14 -7.61 20.62
C ALA A 309 18.18 -6.53 20.06
N LEU A 310 17.74 -6.67 18.81
CA LEU A 310 16.66 -5.84 18.27
C LEU A 310 15.52 -5.79 19.29
N PRO A 311 14.97 -4.61 19.62
CA PRO A 311 13.88 -4.53 20.59
C PRO A 311 12.76 -5.45 20.11
N GLU A 312 12.46 -6.49 20.90
CA GLU A 312 11.40 -7.47 20.61
C GLU A 312 10.08 -6.76 20.29
N GLU A 313 9.86 -5.61 20.93
CA GLU A 313 8.78 -4.65 20.70
C GLU A 313 8.66 -4.18 19.24
N LEU A 314 9.78 -3.87 18.55
CA LEU A 314 9.74 -3.41 17.14
C LEU A 314 9.38 -4.54 16.17
N VAL A 315 9.83 -5.77 16.46
CA VAL A 315 9.49 -6.95 15.66
C VAL A 315 8.02 -7.29 15.84
N GLU A 316 7.53 -7.23 17.08
CA GLU A 316 6.12 -7.41 17.40
C GLU A 316 5.25 -6.34 16.73
N GLU A 317 5.65 -5.06 16.80
CA GLU A 317 4.93 -3.97 16.15
C GLU A 317 4.90 -4.14 14.62
N LEU A 318 6.02 -4.53 14.00
CA LEU A 318 6.07 -4.80 12.57
C LEU A 318 5.12 -5.95 12.18
N ALA A 319 5.06 -7.00 13.01
CA ALA A 319 4.14 -8.11 12.82
C ALA A 319 2.67 -7.67 12.96
N ILE A 320 2.35 -6.80 13.94
CA ILE A 320 1.02 -6.20 14.10
C ILE A 320 0.64 -5.40 12.85
N VAL A 321 1.52 -4.49 12.39
CA VAL A 321 1.26 -3.68 11.19
C VAL A 321 1.03 -4.56 9.96
N GLY A 322 1.86 -5.60 9.78
CA GLY A 322 1.70 -6.56 8.68
C GLY A 322 0.38 -7.35 8.75
N ARG A 323 -0.11 -7.68 9.95
CA ARG A 323 -1.44 -8.28 10.13
C ARG A 323 -2.55 -7.29 9.77
N CYS A 324 -2.50 -6.05 10.28
CA CYS A 324 -3.49 -5.02 9.98
C CYS A 324 -3.58 -4.70 8.47
N GLU A 325 -2.44 -4.67 7.76
CA GLU A 325 -2.43 -4.49 6.30
C GLU A 325 -3.18 -5.62 5.59
N ARG A 326 -2.88 -6.86 5.97
CA ARG A 326 -3.52 -8.06 5.42
C ARG A 326 -5.02 -8.03 5.69
N GLU A 327 -5.43 -7.77 6.91
CA GLU A 327 -6.84 -7.72 7.29
C GLU A 327 -7.60 -6.61 6.58
N THR A 328 -6.98 -5.43 6.42
CA THR A 328 -7.54 -4.34 5.62
C THR A 328 -7.77 -4.81 4.18
N LEU A 329 -6.79 -5.47 3.55
CA LEU A 329 -6.95 -6.01 2.20
C LEU A 329 -8.13 -7.00 2.10
N LEU A 330 -8.20 -7.96 3.02
CA LEU A 330 -9.24 -8.99 3.06
C LEU A 330 -10.63 -8.39 3.26
N LEU A 331 -10.75 -7.43 4.16
CA LEU A 331 -12.00 -6.77 4.51
C LEU A 331 -12.55 -5.95 3.34
N HIS A 332 -11.68 -5.24 2.63
CA HIS A 332 -12.07 -4.52 1.42
C HIS A 332 -12.43 -5.47 0.26
N ALA A 333 -11.69 -6.57 0.11
CA ALA A 333 -12.03 -7.64 -0.84
C ALA A 333 -13.41 -8.25 -0.56
N MET A 334 -13.77 -8.43 0.70
CA MET A 334 -15.10 -8.89 1.12
C MET A 334 -16.20 -7.90 0.72
N ILE A 335 -15.96 -6.59 0.88
CA ILE A 335 -16.91 -5.55 0.48
C ILE A 335 -17.08 -5.51 -1.04
N ASP A 336 -15.99 -5.60 -1.81
CA ASP A 336 -16.06 -5.67 -3.26
C ASP A 336 -16.90 -6.87 -3.72
N GLN A 337 -16.73 -8.00 -3.03
CA GLN A 337 -17.54 -9.19 -3.26
C GLN A 337 -19.01 -8.95 -2.93
N ALA A 338 -19.34 -8.29 -1.81
CA ALA A 338 -20.72 -7.98 -1.45
C ALA A 338 -21.40 -7.04 -2.48
N ILE A 339 -20.69 -6.01 -2.95
CA ILE A 339 -21.26 -4.99 -3.86
C ILE A 339 -21.76 -5.60 -5.18
N MET A 340 -21.06 -6.61 -5.69
CA MET A 340 -21.39 -7.27 -6.96
C MET A 340 -22.44 -8.37 -6.80
N THR A 341 -23.39 -8.42 -7.74
CA THR A 341 -24.24 -9.61 -7.89
C THR A 341 -23.41 -10.78 -8.40
N ASN A 342 -23.92 -12.00 -8.31
CA ASN A 342 -23.24 -13.17 -8.86
C ASN A 342 -23.02 -13.04 -10.38
N VAL A 343 -23.98 -12.49 -11.11
CA VAL A 343 -23.85 -12.24 -12.55
C VAL A 343 -22.69 -11.27 -12.82
N HIS A 344 -22.65 -10.13 -12.11
CA HIS A 344 -21.59 -9.13 -12.30
C HIS A 344 -20.21 -9.70 -11.97
N ARG A 345 -20.09 -10.48 -10.89
CA ARG A 345 -18.83 -11.12 -10.49
C ARG A 345 -18.33 -12.10 -11.54
N ALA A 346 -19.21 -12.97 -12.04
CA ALA A 346 -18.84 -13.92 -13.08
C ALA A 346 -18.49 -13.23 -14.39
N ALA A 347 -19.23 -12.19 -14.78
CA ALA A 347 -18.90 -11.39 -15.96
C ALA A 347 -17.52 -10.73 -15.83
N ALA A 348 -17.23 -10.11 -14.67
CA ALA A 348 -15.94 -9.47 -14.40
C ALA A 348 -14.79 -10.46 -14.53
N MET A 349 -14.89 -11.61 -13.85
CA MET A 349 -13.87 -12.65 -13.88
C MET A 349 -13.73 -13.29 -15.26
N CYS A 350 -14.83 -13.53 -15.98
CA CYS A 350 -14.78 -14.11 -17.32
C CYS A 350 -14.14 -13.18 -18.34
N ALA A 351 -14.35 -11.87 -18.21
CA ALA A 351 -13.81 -10.87 -19.11
C ALA A 351 -12.36 -10.48 -18.78
N SER A 352 -11.98 -10.48 -17.50
CA SER A 352 -10.63 -10.10 -17.06
C SER A 352 -9.63 -11.24 -17.17
N PHE A 353 -10.05 -12.49 -16.93
CA PHE A 353 -9.12 -13.63 -16.89
C PHE A 353 -8.34 -13.77 -18.20
N PRO A 354 -7.00 -13.95 -18.16
CA PRO A 354 -6.20 -14.34 -17.00
C PRO A 354 -5.66 -13.22 -16.10
N TYR A 355 -6.10 -11.98 -16.31
CA TYR A 355 -5.58 -10.83 -15.56
C TYR A 355 -6.33 -10.62 -14.24
N PRO A 356 -5.62 -10.24 -13.17
CA PRO A 356 -6.22 -9.93 -11.88
C PRO A 356 -7.02 -8.63 -11.93
N LEU A 357 -8.14 -8.57 -11.19
CA LEU A 357 -9.04 -7.41 -11.13
C LEU A 357 -8.53 -6.24 -10.28
N ASP A 358 -7.32 -6.29 -9.72
CA ASP A 358 -6.84 -5.30 -8.71
C ASP A 358 -5.83 -4.25 -9.24
N GLY A 359 -5.77 -4.07 -10.56
CA GLY A 359 -4.82 -3.17 -11.21
C GLY A 359 -5.19 -1.68 -11.22
N ALA A 360 -4.18 -0.82 -11.45
CA ALA A 360 -4.38 0.63 -11.67
C ALA A 360 -5.25 0.93 -12.89
N GLY A 361 -5.15 0.09 -13.92
CA GLY A 361 -5.98 0.18 -15.11
C GLY A 361 -7.49 0.02 -14.84
N VAL A 362 -7.89 -0.88 -13.95
CA VAL A 362 -9.31 -1.11 -13.56
C VAL A 362 -9.90 0.16 -12.95
N ARG A 363 -9.16 0.77 -12.00
CA ARG A 363 -9.57 2.01 -11.34
C ARG A 363 -9.79 3.14 -12.33
N ALA A 364 -8.82 3.34 -13.21
CA ALA A 364 -8.89 4.40 -14.22
C ALA A 364 -10.08 4.17 -15.16
N ALA A 365 -10.40 2.91 -15.47
CA ALA A 365 -11.56 2.55 -16.29
C ALA A 365 -12.89 2.80 -15.55
N ILE A 366 -13.02 2.44 -14.26
CA ILE A 366 -14.23 2.71 -13.46
C ILE A 366 -14.47 4.21 -13.40
N LYS A 367 -13.41 4.96 -13.10
CA LYS A 367 -13.44 6.42 -13.06
C LYS A 367 -13.87 7.00 -14.41
N ARG A 368 -13.25 6.58 -15.51
CA ARG A 368 -13.67 6.99 -16.87
C ARG A 368 -15.12 6.62 -17.19
N ALA A 369 -15.60 5.44 -16.77
CA ALA A 369 -16.99 5.03 -17.03
C ALA A 369 -17.99 5.93 -16.29
N ILE A 370 -17.62 6.42 -15.10
CA ILE A 370 -18.41 7.40 -14.35
C ILE A 370 -18.21 8.82 -14.95
N GLU A 371 -17.01 9.20 -15.46
CA GLU A 371 -16.64 10.51 -16.09
C GLU A 371 -17.18 10.72 -17.48
N GLY A 372 -17.23 9.65 -18.27
CA GLY A 372 -17.11 9.73 -19.71
C GLY A 372 -18.30 10.35 -20.42
N GLY A 373 -19.52 10.32 -19.88
CA GLY A 373 -20.70 10.99 -20.45
C GLY A 373 -21.00 10.71 -21.95
N GLY A 374 -20.25 9.82 -22.61
CA GLY A 374 -20.10 9.82 -24.06
C GLY A 374 -19.64 8.45 -24.55
N GLY A 375 -20.48 7.86 -25.40
CA GLY A 375 -20.12 6.71 -26.23
C GLY A 375 -20.25 5.34 -25.58
N GLY A 376 -21.47 4.91 -25.24
CA GLY A 376 -21.82 3.49 -25.28
C GLY A 376 -22.10 2.77 -23.96
N LEU A 377 -21.91 3.40 -22.80
CA LEU A 377 -22.40 2.86 -21.52
C LEU A 377 -23.59 3.71 -21.01
N PRO A 378 -24.62 3.10 -20.38
CA PRO A 378 -25.90 3.76 -20.05
C PRO A 378 -25.81 4.85 -18.95
N TRP A 379 -24.61 5.28 -18.57
CA TRP A 379 -24.34 6.14 -17.40
C TRP A 379 -24.19 7.63 -17.73
N ALA A 380 -24.64 8.06 -18.92
CA ALA A 380 -24.43 9.43 -19.39
C ALA A 380 -25.28 10.46 -18.63
N GLY A 381 -24.61 11.35 -17.89
CA GLY A 381 -25.22 12.58 -17.38
C GLY A 381 -24.66 13.03 -16.04
N LEU A 382 -23.45 13.61 -16.02
CA LEU A 382 -22.98 14.67 -15.10
C LEU A 382 -21.50 14.99 -15.43
N PRO A 383 -21.10 16.25 -15.63
CA PRO A 383 -19.71 16.61 -15.87
C PRO A 383 -18.96 16.70 -14.53
N TRP A 384 -17.99 15.83 -14.30
CA TRP A 384 -17.09 15.89 -13.14
C TRP A 384 -15.62 15.97 -13.56
N GLU A 385 -15.36 16.79 -14.58
CA GLU A 385 -14.05 17.44 -14.69
C GLU A 385 -13.78 18.18 -13.38
N ILE A 386 -13.02 17.53 -12.50
CA ILE A 386 -12.07 18.05 -11.50
C ILE A 386 -11.86 16.90 -10.51
N THR A 387 -10.84 16.07 -10.75
CA THR A 387 -10.23 15.27 -9.68
C THR A 387 -8.72 15.55 -9.63
N ASN A 388 -8.42 16.75 -9.17
CA ASN A 388 -7.10 17.17 -8.65
C ASN A 388 -6.63 16.31 -7.46
N ARG A 389 -7.46 15.42 -6.91
CA ARG A 389 -7.15 14.59 -5.73
C ARG A 389 -6.21 13.42 -6.04
N GLN A 390 -6.28 12.82 -7.23
CA GLN A 390 -5.37 11.73 -7.61
C GLN A 390 -3.99 12.26 -8.04
N CYS A 391 -3.92 13.42 -8.69
CA CYS A 391 -2.65 14.12 -8.88
C CYS A 391 -2.06 14.60 -7.54
N TYR A 392 -2.89 14.95 -6.56
CA TYR A 392 -2.44 15.33 -5.22
C TYR A 392 -1.86 14.16 -4.43
N LEU A 393 -2.52 12.99 -4.44
CA LEU A 393 -2.02 11.78 -3.79
C LEU A 393 -0.75 11.24 -4.46
N ALA A 394 -0.68 11.22 -5.79
CA ALA A 394 0.55 10.86 -6.51
C ALA A 394 1.70 11.86 -6.25
N ARG A 395 1.41 13.16 -6.09
CA ARG A 395 2.41 14.16 -5.67
C ARG A 395 2.82 14.00 -4.21
N GLN A 396 1.91 13.61 -3.32
CA GLN A 396 2.19 13.31 -1.91
C GLN A 396 3.08 12.08 -1.77
N GLU A 397 2.79 11.00 -2.49
CA GLU A 397 3.60 9.78 -2.52
C GLU A 397 5.00 10.06 -3.10
N ARG A 398 5.09 10.85 -4.18
CA ARG A 398 6.38 11.24 -4.77
C ARG A 398 7.19 12.15 -3.84
N ALA A 399 6.55 13.18 -3.27
CA ALA A 399 7.20 14.06 -2.28
C ALA A 399 7.62 13.32 -1.01
N LEU A 400 6.91 12.25 -0.62
CA LEU A 400 7.29 11.40 0.50
C LEU A 400 8.48 10.51 0.14
N ALA A 401 8.48 9.88 -1.04
CA ALA A 401 9.63 9.14 -1.55
C ALA A 401 10.89 10.02 -1.65
N ASP A 402 10.73 11.25 -2.13
CA ASP A 402 11.82 12.23 -2.22
C ASP A 402 12.36 12.62 -0.84
N ARG A 403 11.48 12.86 0.15
CA ARG A 403 11.88 13.15 1.54
C ARG A 403 12.56 11.97 2.24
N VAL A 404 12.11 10.74 1.99
CA VAL A 404 12.77 9.53 2.53
C VAL A 404 14.15 9.38 1.88
N ALA A 405 14.25 9.53 0.56
CA ALA A 405 15.53 9.49 -0.15
C ALA A 405 16.48 10.62 0.30
N GLU A 406 15.96 11.79 0.65
CA GLU A 406 16.74 12.90 1.19
C GLU A 406 17.25 12.61 2.60
N ARG A 407 16.41 12.09 3.51
CA ARG A 407 16.86 11.69 4.86
C ARG A 407 17.90 10.56 4.82
N VAL A 408 17.76 9.61 3.89
CA VAL A 408 18.77 8.56 3.68
C VAL A 408 20.09 9.17 3.21
N ARG A 409 20.06 10.09 2.23
CA ARG A 409 21.25 10.82 1.76
C ARG A 409 21.88 11.68 2.85
N GLU A 410 21.09 12.37 3.67
CA GLU A 410 21.58 13.17 4.80
C GLU A 410 22.23 12.29 5.88
N GLY A 411 21.64 11.13 6.17
CA GLY A 411 22.20 10.13 7.07
C GLY A 411 23.51 9.54 6.56
N GLU A 412 23.60 9.22 5.27
CA GLU A 412 24.85 8.80 4.62
C GLU A 412 25.92 9.90 4.63
N ALA A 413 25.54 11.14 4.33
CA ALA A 413 26.46 12.29 4.37
C ALA A 413 26.93 12.60 5.80
N ALA A 414 26.07 12.44 6.81
CA ALA A 414 26.44 12.58 8.22
C ALA A 414 27.44 11.49 8.64
N ARG A 415 27.22 10.23 8.22
CA ARG A 415 28.16 9.12 8.43
C ARG A 415 29.52 9.37 7.75
N ALA A 416 29.51 9.82 6.50
CA ALA A 416 30.74 10.17 5.77
C ALA A 416 31.51 11.31 6.45
N ARG A 417 30.82 12.36 6.94
CA ARG A 417 31.45 13.44 7.71
C ARG A 417 32.01 12.96 9.05
N GLY A 418 31.33 12.03 9.73
CA GLY A 418 31.83 11.40 10.95
C GLY A 418 33.13 10.63 10.70
N ALA A 419 33.10 9.71 9.72
CA ALA A 419 34.27 8.94 9.31
C ALA A 419 35.45 9.82 8.87
N MET A 420 35.18 10.94 8.18
CA MET A 420 36.23 11.87 7.77
C MET A 420 36.87 12.60 8.96
N ARG A 421 36.09 13.01 9.97
CA ARG A 421 36.64 13.60 11.21
C ARG A 421 37.46 12.60 12.02
N GLU A 422 37.04 11.35 12.09
CA GLU A 422 37.81 10.28 12.73
C GLU A 422 39.14 10.03 12.01
N LEU A 423 39.12 10.01 10.68
CA LEU A 423 40.33 9.89 9.88
C LEU A 423 41.27 11.10 10.03
N GLU A 424 40.74 12.32 10.12
CA GLU A 424 41.52 13.53 10.41
C GLU A 424 42.14 13.51 11.79
N ARG A 425 41.38 13.07 12.81
CA ARG A 425 41.87 12.88 14.17
C ARG A 425 42.99 11.85 14.21
N ALA A 426 42.80 10.69 13.57
CA ALA A 426 43.83 9.66 13.47
C ALA A 426 45.10 10.17 12.77
N ARG A 427 44.98 11.00 11.73
CA ARG A 427 46.13 11.64 11.07
C ARG A 427 46.85 12.64 11.98
N ALA A 428 46.11 13.43 12.76
CA ALA A 428 46.69 14.38 13.70
C ALA A 428 47.46 13.65 14.82
N GLU A 429 46.87 12.60 15.39
CA GLU A 429 47.50 11.73 16.40
C GLU A 429 48.77 11.06 15.84
N ALA A 430 48.72 10.55 14.60
CA ALA A 430 49.90 10.00 13.93
C ALA A 430 51.01 11.04 13.70
N ALA A 431 50.65 12.26 13.28
CA ALA A 431 51.61 13.35 13.08
C ALA A 431 52.27 13.80 14.41
N GLU A 432 51.51 13.80 15.50
CA GLU A 432 52.04 14.05 16.85
C GLU A 432 52.99 12.96 17.31
N ALA A 433 52.65 11.69 17.08
CA ALA A 433 53.53 10.56 17.38
C ALA A 433 54.85 10.64 16.60
N VAL A 434 54.83 11.01 15.32
CA VAL A 434 56.04 11.22 14.51
C VAL A 434 56.90 12.36 15.07
N ARG A 435 56.30 13.48 15.48
CA ARG A 435 57.03 14.60 16.10
C ARG A 435 57.67 14.19 17.43
N ALA A 436 56.94 13.45 18.26
CA ALA A 436 57.45 12.93 19.52
C ALA A 436 58.65 11.98 19.30
N ALA A 437 58.57 11.09 18.30
CA ALA A 437 59.66 10.19 17.92
C ALA A 437 60.90 10.96 17.43
N ALA A 438 60.72 11.98 16.59
CA ALA A 438 61.81 12.83 16.11
C ALA A 438 62.51 13.58 17.26
N HIS A 439 61.73 14.12 18.21
CA HIS A 439 62.29 14.78 19.39
C HIS A 439 63.06 13.80 20.29
N ALA A 440 62.53 12.58 20.49
CA ALA A 440 63.23 11.54 21.23
C ALA A 440 64.56 11.15 20.56
N GLN A 441 64.58 11.03 19.22
CA GLN A 441 65.80 10.74 18.46
C GLN A 441 66.83 11.87 18.55
N ALA A 442 66.39 13.14 18.45
CA ALA A 442 67.27 14.30 18.62
C ALA A 442 67.90 14.34 20.03
N ARG A 443 67.10 14.05 21.08
CA ARG A 443 67.59 13.96 22.45
C ARG A 443 68.59 12.82 22.64
N ALA A 444 68.33 11.66 22.03
CA ALA A 444 69.27 10.53 22.05
C ALA A 444 70.61 10.88 21.37
N ALA A 445 70.57 11.59 20.24
CA ALA A 445 71.77 12.06 19.56
C ALA A 445 72.57 13.07 20.41
N ALA A 446 71.89 14.02 21.07
CA ALA A 446 72.53 14.98 21.96
C ALA A 446 73.23 14.28 23.15
N LEU A 447 72.55 13.31 23.79
CA LEU A 447 73.14 12.51 24.87
C LEU A 447 74.34 11.69 24.39
N ALA A 448 74.30 11.17 23.16
CA ALA A 448 75.44 10.44 22.60
C ALA A 448 76.69 11.34 22.44
N VAL A 449 76.52 12.60 22.03
CA VAL A 449 77.61 13.58 21.97
C VAL A 449 78.17 13.87 23.36
N GLU A 450 77.30 14.15 24.34
CA GLU A 450 77.71 14.40 25.73
C GLU A 450 78.50 13.22 26.33
N VAL A 451 78.05 11.99 26.07
CA VAL A 451 78.77 10.77 26.50
C VAL A 451 80.16 10.69 25.85
N GLN A 452 80.31 11.06 24.58
CA GLN A 452 81.62 11.07 23.91
C GLN A 452 82.55 12.14 24.49
N GLU A 453 82.04 13.34 24.79
CA GLU A 453 82.82 14.38 25.46
C GLU A 453 83.28 13.96 26.85
N LEU A 454 82.40 13.33 27.63
CA LEU A 454 82.75 12.80 28.96
C LEU A 454 83.79 11.69 28.87
N LYS A 455 83.69 10.80 27.87
CA LYS A 455 84.73 9.78 27.60
C LYS A 455 86.08 10.42 27.27
N ALA A 456 86.11 11.46 26.42
CA ALA A 456 87.33 12.17 26.07
C ALA A 456 87.95 12.87 27.29
N LYS A 457 87.14 13.55 28.12
CA LYS A 457 87.59 14.16 29.38
C LYS A 457 88.15 13.12 30.36
N LEU A 458 87.51 11.96 30.47
CA LEU A 458 87.99 10.85 31.30
C LEU A 458 89.33 10.30 30.81
N GLN A 459 89.49 10.14 29.50
CA GLN A 459 90.76 9.69 28.88
C GLN A 459 91.89 10.70 29.15
N LEU A 460 91.64 12.00 29.00
CA LEU A 460 92.60 13.06 29.33
C LEU A 460 92.97 13.05 30.82
N ALA A 461 91.99 12.92 31.72
CA ALA A 461 92.23 12.84 33.16
C ALA A 461 93.07 11.61 33.54
N ASN A 462 92.81 10.45 32.90
CA ASN A 462 93.60 9.24 33.11
C ASN A 462 95.03 9.38 32.55
N ALA A 463 95.21 10.05 31.41
CA ALA A 463 96.53 10.32 30.85
C ALA A 463 97.38 11.24 31.74
N SER A 464 96.76 12.18 32.47
CA SER A 464 97.46 13.10 33.39
C SER A 464 97.91 12.47 34.72
N LYS A 465 97.47 11.24 35.02
CA LYS A 465 97.85 10.49 36.24
C LYS A 465 99.02 9.53 36.02
N ASN A 466 99.44 9.35 34.78
CA ASN A 466 100.65 8.63 34.38
C ASN A 466 101.73 9.65 34.01
#